data_AF-A0A196NY77-F1
#
_entry.id   AF-A0A196NY77-F1
#
_cell.length_a   1.000
_cell.length_b   1.000
_cell.length_c   1.000
_cell.angle_alpha   90.00
_cell.angle_beta   90.00
_cell.angle_gamma   90.00
#
_symmetry.space_group_name_H-M   'P 1'
#
loop_
_entity.id
_entity.type
_entity.pdbx_description
1 polymer ?
#
loop_
_entity_poly.entity_id
_entity_poly.type
_entity_poly.pdbx_seq_one_letter_code
_entity_poly.pdbx_strand_id
1 'polypeptide(L)'
;MAVEEDTPLACEAPRPPTSLDPSPYIRNGYRAILRIMAAERWIETGSCECYFTQIPWDEVVLEADGYVTSDNPLLPFKVAELRLQADEMLATRDAACPN
;
A
#
# COMPACT_ATOMS: atom_id res chain seq x y z
N MET A 1 28.08 -15.32 1.77
CA MET A 1 27.64 -14.11 2.48
C MET A 1 26.15 -14.28 2.71
N ALA A 2 25.76 -14.81 3.87
CA ALA A 2 24.36 -14.86 4.24
C ALA A 2 23.96 -13.42 4.58
N VAL A 3 23.10 -12.82 3.75
CA VAL A 3 22.43 -11.59 4.12
C VAL A 3 21.41 -12.05 5.14
N GLU A 4 21.67 -11.78 6.42
CA GLU A 4 20.64 -11.83 7.45
C GLU A 4 19.55 -10.89 6.95
N GLU A 5 18.44 -11.46 6.49
CA GLU A 5 17.25 -10.73 6.10
C GLU A 5 16.83 -9.93 7.32
N ASP A 6 17.15 -8.64 7.28
CA ASP A 6 16.68 -7.61 8.18
C ASP A 6 15.17 -7.79 8.24
N THR A 7 14.72 -8.54 9.24
CA THR A 7 13.32 -8.86 9.42
C THR A 7 12.72 -7.50 9.68
N PRO A 8 11.85 -6.96 8.80
CA PRO A 8 11.33 -5.62 9.01
C PRO A 8 10.54 -5.66 10.30
N LEU A 9 11.17 -5.18 11.39
CA LEU A 9 10.63 -5.11 12.75
C LEU A 9 9.41 -4.18 12.82
N ALA A 10 9.11 -3.47 11.73
CA ALA A 10 7.86 -2.75 11.53
C ALA A 10 7.32 -3.14 10.15
N CYS A 11 6.08 -3.62 10.11
CA CYS A 11 5.36 -3.81 8.86
C CYS A 11 5.15 -2.43 8.21
N GLU A 12 6.08 -2.02 7.35
CA GLU A 12 6.07 -0.74 6.65
C GLU A 12 5.86 -0.93 5.14
N ALA A 13 5.08 -0.04 4.55
CA ALA A 13 4.83 -0.07 3.11
C ALA A 13 6.11 0.27 2.33
N PRO A 14 6.57 -0.62 1.42
CA PRO A 14 7.79 -0.42 0.65
C PRO A 14 7.70 0.84 -0.22
N ARG A 15 8.87 1.32 -0.66
CA ARG A 15 8.93 2.44 -1.60
C ARG A 15 8.52 1.97 -3.00
N PRO A 16 7.63 2.70 -3.70
CA PRO A 16 7.25 2.36 -5.06
C PRO A 16 8.44 2.49 -6.02
N PRO A 17 8.72 1.47 -6.85
CA PRO A 17 9.78 1.54 -7.84
C PRO A 17 9.55 2.67 -8.84
N THR A 18 10.63 3.35 -9.25
CA THR A 18 10.58 4.43 -10.25
C THR A 18 10.19 3.94 -11.64
N SER A 19 10.30 2.64 -11.89
CA SER A 19 9.87 2.00 -13.13
C SER A 19 8.36 1.86 -13.27
N LEU A 20 7.57 2.03 -12.19
CA LEU A 20 6.11 1.94 -12.25
C LEU A 20 5.48 3.08 -13.03
N ASP A 21 5.91 4.31 -12.72
CA ASP A 21 5.42 5.50 -13.38
C ASP A 21 6.45 6.62 -13.20
N PRO A 22 6.71 7.48 -14.21
CA PRO A 22 7.63 8.61 -14.09
C PRO A 22 7.15 9.67 -13.06
N SER A 23 5.85 9.81 -12.84
CA SER A 23 5.25 10.76 -11.92
C SER A 23 5.37 10.29 -10.45
N PRO A 24 6.03 11.08 -9.58
CA PRO A 24 6.05 10.79 -8.15
C PRO A 24 4.65 10.85 -7.53
N TYR A 25 3.71 11.61 -8.12
CA TYR A 25 2.33 11.67 -7.64
C TYR A 25 1.63 10.33 -7.80
N ILE A 26 1.71 9.74 -9.00
CA ILE A 26 1.10 8.45 -9.34
C ILE A 26 1.73 7.34 -8.49
N ARG A 27 3.07 7.32 -8.35
CA ARG A 27 3.76 6.37 -7.46
C ARG A 27 3.31 6.49 -6.00
N ASN A 28 3.08 7.69 -5.50
CA ASN A 28 2.55 7.90 -4.15
C ASN A 28 1.09 7.43 -4.03
N GLY A 29 0.30 7.53 -5.11
CA GLY A 29 -1.02 6.92 -5.22
C GLY A 29 -0.96 5.40 -5.10
N TYR A 30 -0.10 4.75 -5.89
CA TYR A 30 0.11 3.29 -5.79
C TYR A 30 0.56 2.86 -4.39
N ARG A 31 1.45 3.62 -3.75
CA ARG A 31 1.83 3.32 -2.36
C ARG A 31 0.64 3.42 -1.39
N ALA A 32 -0.29 4.37 -1.60
CA ALA A 32 -1.49 4.47 -0.79
C ALA A 32 -2.46 3.30 -1.05
N ILE A 33 -2.62 2.90 -2.30
CA ILE A 33 -3.45 1.76 -2.71
C ILE A 33 -2.88 0.45 -2.12
N LEU A 34 -1.58 0.22 -2.23
CA LEU A 34 -0.89 -0.90 -1.57
C LEU A 34 -1.21 -0.94 -0.07
N ARG A 35 -1.30 0.24 0.56
CA ARG A 35 -1.62 0.32 1.98
C ARG A 35 -3.05 -0.09 2.31
N ILE A 36 -3.99 0.31 1.46
CA ILE A 36 -5.40 -0.10 1.56
C ILE A 36 -5.50 -1.61 1.36
N MET A 37 -4.96 -2.14 0.27
CA MET A 37 -5.03 -3.58 -0.05
C MET A 37 -4.43 -4.45 1.05
N ALA A 38 -3.30 -4.06 1.63
CA ALA A 38 -2.70 -4.80 2.74
C ALA A 38 -3.57 -4.76 4.00
N ALA A 39 -4.24 -3.65 4.27
CA ALA A 39 -5.17 -3.54 5.38
C ALA A 39 -6.46 -4.34 5.13
N GLU A 40 -6.96 -4.40 3.89
CA GLU A 40 -8.07 -5.26 3.49
C GLU A 40 -7.73 -6.73 3.68
N ARG A 41 -6.54 -7.18 3.24
CA ARG A 41 -6.08 -8.55 3.48
C ARG A 41 -6.02 -8.87 4.96
N TRP A 42 -5.57 -7.94 5.80
CA TRP A 42 -5.63 -8.11 7.25
C TRP A 42 -7.07 -8.25 7.77
N ILE A 43 -8.02 -7.44 7.31
CA ILE A 43 -9.43 -7.52 7.71
C ILE A 43 -10.04 -8.88 7.30
N GLU A 44 -9.72 -9.34 6.09
CA GLU A 44 -10.23 -10.59 5.53
C GLU A 44 -9.68 -11.83 6.23
N THR A 45 -8.37 -11.86 6.51
CA THR A 45 -7.71 -13.02 7.12
C THR A 45 -7.69 -12.98 8.65
N GLY A 46 -7.80 -11.78 9.23
CA GLY A 46 -7.56 -11.52 10.65
C GLY A 46 -6.10 -11.74 11.08
N SER A 47 -5.18 -11.95 10.14
CA SER A 47 -3.78 -12.29 10.45
C SER A 47 -2.92 -11.05 10.57
N CYS A 48 -2.20 -10.91 11.69
CA CYS A 48 -1.25 -9.82 11.94
C CYS A 48 0.03 -9.88 11.08
N GLU A 49 0.04 -10.70 10.03
CA GLU A 49 1.13 -10.75 9.06
C GLU A 49 1.27 -9.46 8.28
N CYS A 50 2.49 -9.19 7.83
CA CYS A 50 2.75 -8.04 6.98
C CYS A 50 2.41 -8.35 5.52
N TYR A 51 1.28 -7.83 5.05
CA TYR A 51 0.83 -8.01 3.66
C TYR A 51 1.52 -7.06 2.66
N PHE A 52 2.22 -6.02 3.11
CA PHE A 52 2.87 -5.07 2.20
C PHE A 52 3.94 -5.69 1.29
N THR A 53 4.60 -6.76 1.73
CA THR A 53 5.61 -7.48 0.93
C THR A 53 5.01 -8.67 0.17
N GLN A 54 3.77 -9.05 0.48
CA GLN A 54 3.05 -10.14 -0.17
C GLN A 54 2.29 -9.68 -1.42
N ILE A 55 1.91 -8.40 -1.47
CA ILE A 55 1.21 -7.80 -2.60
C ILE A 55 2.24 -7.23 -3.57
N PRO A 56 2.33 -7.77 -4.80
CA PRO A 56 3.28 -7.28 -5.78
C PRO A 56 2.74 -6.00 -6.45
N TRP A 57 3.64 -5.13 -6.92
CA TRP A 57 3.25 -3.82 -7.44
C TRP A 57 2.39 -3.86 -8.71
N ASP A 58 2.50 -4.91 -9.51
CA ASP A 58 1.63 -5.17 -10.66
C ASP A 58 0.17 -5.37 -10.23
N GLU A 59 -0.09 -6.09 -9.14
CA GLU A 59 -1.43 -6.22 -8.56
C GLU A 59 -1.97 -4.86 -8.10
N VAL A 60 -1.11 -4.05 -7.46
CA VAL A 60 -1.47 -2.68 -7.05
C VAL A 60 -1.84 -1.81 -8.24
N VAL A 61 -1.14 -1.93 -9.37
CA VAL A 61 -1.43 -1.16 -10.59
C VAL A 61 -2.75 -1.61 -11.21
N LEU A 62 -3.06 -2.91 -11.20
CA LEU A 62 -4.34 -3.43 -11.68
C LEU A 62 -5.50 -2.94 -10.81
N GLU A 63 -5.33 -2.98 -9.48
CA GLU A 63 -6.36 -2.50 -8.55
C GLU A 63 -6.50 -0.97 -8.59
N ALA A 64 -5.43 -0.25 -8.96
CA ALA A 64 -5.44 1.20 -9.02
C ALA A 64 -6.51 1.77 -9.96
N ASP A 65 -6.86 1.05 -11.03
CA ASP A 65 -7.94 1.46 -11.94
C ASP A 65 -9.28 1.63 -11.21
N GLY A 66 -9.53 0.86 -10.15
CA GLY A 66 -10.72 1.00 -9.29
C GLY A 66 -10.72 2.25 -8.40
N TYR A 67 -9.56 2.86 -8.18
CA TYR A 67 -9.38 4.08 -7.38
C TYR A 67 -9.25 5.35 -8.22
N VAL A 68 -9.39 5.25 -9.55
CA VAL A 68 -9.40 6.42 -10.45
C VAL A 68 -10.67 7.24 -10.17
N THR A 69 -10.46 8.49 -9.77
CA THR A 69 -11.53 9.43 -9.37
C THR A 69 -11.65 10.62 -10.33
N SER A 70 -10.75 10.71 -11.30
CA SER A 70 -10.56 11.87 -12.15
C SER A 70 -10.09 11.43 -13.52
N ASP A 71 -10.65 12.04 -14.57
CA ASP A 71 -10.25 11.81 -15.97
C ASP A 71 -8.91 12.48 -16.31
N ASN A 72 -8.29 13.21 -15.37
CA ASN A 72 -7.00 13.85 -15.59
C ASN A 72 -5.86 12.81 -15.49
N PRO A 73 -5.13 12.53 -16.57
CA PRO A 73 -4.07 11.52 -16.58
C PRO A 73 -2.88 11.88 -15.66
N LEU A 74 -2.72 13.15 -15.27
CA LEU A 74 -1.67 13.58 -14.34
C LEU A 74 -2.09 13.46 -12.86
N LEU A 75 -3.40 13.45 -12.60
CA LEU A 75 -4.00 13.38 -11.27
C LEU A 75 -5.20 12.42 -11.29
N PRO A 76 -4.98 11.12 -11.59
CA PRO A 76 -6.07 10.15 -11.69
C PRO A 76 -6.66 9.80 -10.32
N PHE A 77 -5.84 9.89 -9.27
CA PHE A 77 -6.20 9.54 -7.91
C PHE A 77 -6.33 10.77 -7.03
N LYS A 78 -7.16 10.70 -6.00
CA LYS A 78 -7.07 11.61 -4.86
C LYS A 78 -6.15 11.02 -3.80
N VAL A 79 -4.83 11.17 -4.01
CA VAL A 79 -3.80 10.58 -3.15
C VAL A 79 -3.98 10.94 -1.66
N ALA A 80 -4.47 12.15 -1.35
CA ALA A 80 -4.75 12.56 0.03
C ALA A 80 -5.87 11.71 0.67
N GLU A 81 -6.96 11.45 -0.05
CA GLU A 81 -8.08 10.63 0.45
C GLU A 81 -7.64 9.17 0.62
N LEU A 82 -6.93 8.61 -0.37
CA LEU A 82 -6.38 7.24 -0.27
C LEU A 82 -5.44 7.06 0.92
N ARG A 83 -4.64 8.08 1.24
CA ARG A 83 -3.74 8.03 2.40
C ARG A 83 -4.49 8.06 3.72
N LEU A 84 -5.52 8.90 3.82
CA LEU A 84 -6.37 8.95 5.01
C LEU A 84 -7.08 7.60 5.23
N GLN A 85 -7.68 7.04 4.18
CA GLN A 85 -8.32 5.73 4.24
C GLN A 85 -7.33 4.64 4.66
N ALA A 86 -6.15 4.59 4.02
CA ALA A 86 -5.09 3.65 4.40
C ALA A 86 -4.67 3.79 5.87
N ASP A 87 -4.48 5.02 6.34
CA ASP A 87 -4.05 5.30 7.72
C ASP A 87 -5.12 4.86 8.74
N GLU A 88 -6.42 5.06 8.45
CA GLU A 88 -7.52 4.60 9.32
C GLU A 88 -7.61 3.07 9.41
N MET A 89 -7.47 2.38 8.28
CA MET A 89 -7.50 0.92 8.23
C MET A 89 -6.29 0.31 8.94
N LEU A 90 -5.10 0.89 8.72
CA LEU A 90 -3.87 0.46 9.39
C LEU A 90 -3.85 0.81 10.87
N ALA A 91 -4.45 1.93 11.30
CA ALA A 91 -4.61 2.23 12.72
C ALA A 91 -5.50 1.19 13.42
N THR A 92 -6.53 0.70 12.72
CA THR A 92 -7.37 -0.40 13.22
C THR A 92 -6.57 -1.70 13.33
N ARG A 93 -5.72 -2.00 12.33
CA ARG A 93 -4.78 -3.13 12.37
C ARG A 93 -3.82 -3.01 13.56
N ASP A 94 -3.15 -1.88 13.71
CA ASP A 94 -2.15 -1.65 14.75
C ASP A 94 -2.76 -1.70 16.16
N ALA A 95 -4.03 -1.29 16.30
CA ALA A 95 -4.77 -1.44 17.56
C ALA A 95 -5.12 -2.91 17.87
N ALA A 96 -5.42 -3.71 16.84
CA ALA A 96 -5.81 -5.12 16.99
C ALA A 96 -4.62 -6.09 17.06
N CYS A 97 -3.51 -5.74 16.42
CA CYS A 97 -2.27 -6.50 16.33
C CYS A 97 -1.16 -5.74 17.08
N PRO A 98 -1.08 -5.90 18.41
CA PRO A 98 0.03 -5.36 19.17
C PRO A 98 1.32 -6.08 18.75
N ASN A 99 2.30 -5.31 18.28
CA ASN A 99 3.69 -5.77 18.10
C ASN A 99 4.29 -6.23 19.42
#